data_AF-A0A959M384-F1
#
_entry.id   AF-A0A959M384-F1
#
_cell.length_a   1.000
_cell.length_b   1.000
_cell.length_c   1.000
_cell.angle_alpha   90.00
_cell.angle_beta   90.00
_cell.angle_gamma   90.00
#
_symmetry.space_group_name_H-M   'P 1'
#
loop_
_entity.id
_entity.type
_entity.pdbx_description
1 polymer ?
#
loop_
_entity_poly.entity_id
_entity_poly.type
_entity_poly.pdbx_seq_one_letter_code
_entity_poly.pdbx_strand_id
1 'polypeptide(L)'
;MRSYFFSFLVLSAALFIAAPSAVAQKARVRLAIFQDGVEVIPKKGVFTLEKTPFSIRLRVKNADGVYLNTSTVPSYYSLGKSQAVPELEFIQFQTYAEYEFNEKKLLYIDSEGFSFLGYDPGVKTHRFNVLTPTKKGFEGYRVVQRLHFLDSDKIVEIADVNQDLYLFLIATTGYAAVPANEELLRRKYQIVWKD
;
A
#
# COMPACT_ATOMS: atom_id res chain seq x y z
N MET A 1 63.75 -37.25 -42.16
CA MET A 1 62.59 -37.87 -42.85
C MET A 1 61.40 -37.79 -41.89
N ARG A 2 60.40 -36.93 -42.20
CA ARG A 2 59.00 -36.85 -41.64
C ARG A 2 58.84 -36.76 -40.10
N SER A 3 57.86 -36.10 -39.50
CA SER A 3 56.87 -35.07 -39.82
C SER A 3 56.05 -34.96 -38.53
N TYR A 4 56.05 -33.83 -37.82
CA TYR A 4 55.07 -33.58 -36.75
C TYR A 4 54.67 -32.10 -36.77
N PHE A 5 53.60 -31.80 -37.51
CA PHE A 5 52.80 -30.60 -37.32
C PHE A 5 51.37 -31.07 -37.00
N PHE A 6 50.97 -30.92 -35.74
CA PHE A 6 49.56 -30.97 -35.34
C PHE A 6 49.24 -29.64 -34.69
N SER A 7 48.79 -28.69 -35.50
CA SER A 7 48.26 -27.41 -35.05
C SER A 7 46.84 -27.64 -34.51
N PHE A 8 46.68 -27.66 -33.19
CA PHE A 8 45.36 -27.55 -32.56
C PHE A 8 44.99 -26.08 -32.43
N LEU A 9 44.19 -25.59 -33.38
CA LEU A 9 43.52 -24.29 -33.29
C LEU A 9 42.32 -24.45 -32.34
N VAL A 10 42.46 -24.03 -31.08
CA VAL A 10 41.35 -24.01 -30.13
C VAL A 10 40.51 -22.76 -30.40
N LEU A 11 39.41 -22.95 -31.14
CA LEU A 11 38.40 -21.92 -31.36
C LEU A 11 37.55 -21.79 -30.09
N SER A 12 37.86 -20.81 -29.22
CA SER A 12 37.01 -20.48 -28.07
C SER A 12 35.75 -19.75 -28.55
N ALA A 13 34.64 -20.48 -28.65
CA ALA A 13 33.31 -19.89 -28.80
C ALA A 13 32.84 -19.38 -27.44
N ALA A 14 32.90 -18.07 -27.22
CA ALA A 14 32.29 -17.44 -26.06
C ALA A 14 30.76 -17.44 -26.22
N LEU A 15 30.08 -18.41 -25.60
CA LEU A 15 28.62 -18.37 -25.41
C LEU A 15 28.29 -17.27 -24.39
N PHE A 16 27.87 -16.10 -24.89
CA PHE A 16 27.11 -15.15 -24.07
C PHE A 16 25.73 -15.74 -23.80
N ILE A 17 25.59 -16.44 -22.68
CA ILE A 17 24.28 -16.80 -22.14
C ILE A 17 23.66 -15.49 -21.63
N ALA A 18 22.84 -14.84 -22.45
CA ALA A 18 21.99 -13.75 -22.00
C ALA A 18 21.04 -14.31 -20.95
N ALA A 19 21.34 -14.08 -19.67
CA ALA A 19 20.40 -14.35 -18.60
C ALA A 19 19.12 -13.56 -18.91
N PRO A 20 17.93 -14.19 -18.87
CA PRO A 20 16.68 -13.44 -18.99
C PRO A 20 16.63 -12.48 -17.80
N SER A 21 16.86 -11.20 -18.07
CA SER A 21 16.61 -10.14 -17.10
C SER A 21 15.14 -10.23 -16.71
N ALA A 22 14.87 -10.76 -15.52
CA ALA A 22 13.53 -10.73 -14.95
C ALA A 22 13.14 -9.25 -14.85
N VAL A 23 12.30 -8.79 -15.77
CA VAL A 23 11.76 -7.44 -15.71
C VAL A 23 10.95 -7.36 -14.42
N ALA A 24 11.52 -6.72 -13.40
CA ALA A 24 10.84 -6.47 -12.14
C ALA A 24 9.53 -5.74 -12.45
N GLN A 25 8.40 -6.40 -12.21
CA GLN A 25 7.10 -5.83 -12.54
C GLN A 25 6.75 -4.75 -11.52
N LYS A 26 6.72 -3.50 -11.97
CA LYS A 26 6.39 -2.34 -11.13
C LYS A 26 5.08 -2.54 -10.35
N ALA A 27 5.10 -2.24 -9.06
CA ALA A 27 3.92 -2.25 -8.19
C ALA A 27 2.84 -1.29 -8.71
N ARG A 28 1.58 -1.67 -8.54
CA ARG A 28 0.43 -0.83 -8.85
C ARG A 28 -0.58 -0.91 -7.72
N VAL A 29 -1.00 0.25 -7.24
CA VAL A 29 -2.04 0.40 -6.23
C VAL A 29 -3.08 1.38 -6.76
N ARG A 30 -4.36 1.01 -6.66
CA ARG A 30 -5.49 1.92 -6.83
C ARG A 30 -6.28 1.94 -5.53
N LEU A 31 -6.45 3.14 -4.96
CA LEU A 31 -7.45 3.43 -3.95
C LEU A 31 -8.65 4.09 -4.64
N ALA A 32 -9.84 3.62 -4.30
CA ALA A 32 -11.11 4.21 -4.68
C ALA A 32 -12.00 4.33 -3.44
N ILE A 33 -12.81 5.39 -3.37
CA ILE A 33 -13.80 5.59 -2.31
C ILE A 33 -15.18 5.42 -2.91
N PHE A 34 -16.08 4.72 -2.21
CA PHE A 34 -17.47 4.56 -2.62
C PHE A 34 -18.42 5.00 -1.50
N GLN A 35 -19.46 5.74 -1.87
CA GLN A 35 -20.63 6.05 -1.02
C GLN A 35 -21.88 5.54 -1.72
N ASP A 36 -22.76 4.85 -0.98
CA ASP A 36 -24.01 4.27 -1.51
C ASP A 36 -23.82 3.42 -2.79
N GLY A 37 -22.70 2.71 -2.87
CA GLY A 37 -22.35 1.86 -4.01
C GLY A 37 -21.78 2.61 -5.23
N VAL A 38 -21.69 3.93 -5.19
CA VAL A 38 -21.16 4.78 -6.28
C VAL A 38 -19.72 5.20 -5.97
N GLU A 39 -18.83 5.11 -6.97
CA GLU A 39 -17.45 5.58 -6.82
C GLU A 39 -17.41 7.11 -6.77
N VAL A 40 -16.81 7.66 -5.72
CA VAL A 40 -16.54 9.10 -5.61
C VAL A 40 -15.26 9.40 -6.38
N ILE A 41 -15.35 10.21 -7.43
CA ILE A 41 -14.20 10.56 -8.27
C ILE A 41 -13.40 11.71 -7.64
N PRO A 42 -12.11 11.52 -7.32
CA PRO A 42 -11.32 12.58 -6.69
C PRO A 42 -10.92 13.65 -7.70
N LYS A 43 -10.98 14.92 -7.31
CA LYS A 43 -10.46 16.04 -8.09
C LYS A 43 -9.08 16.41 -7.57
N LYS A 44 -8.03 16.23 -8.38
CA LYS A 44 -6.63 16.49 -8.00
C LYS A 44 -6.20 15.77 -6.70
N GLY A 45 -6.73 14.57 -6.46
CA GLY A 45 -6.44 13.79 -5.25
C GLY A 45 -7.36 14.08 -4.06
N VAL A 46 -8.32 15.00 -4.20
CA VAL A 46 -9.28 15.33 -3.14
C VAL A 46 -10.61 14.62 -3.41
N PHE A 47 -11.05 13.79 -2.46
CA PHE A 47 -12.40 13.23 -2.39
C PHE A 47 -13.27 14.17 -1.55
N THR A 48 -14.40 14.59 -2.08
CA THR A 48 -15.43 15.33 -1.32
C THR A 48 -16.55 14.37 -0.99
N LEU A 49 -16.71 14.04 0.30
CA LEU A 49 -17.65 13.03 0.78
C LEU A 49 -18.82 13.65 1.54
N GLU A 50 -19.99 13.03 1.45
CA GLU A 50 -21.05 13.26 2.44
C GLU A 50 -20.60 12.73 3.81
N LYS A 51 -21.15 13.25 4.92
CA LYS A 51 -20.92 12.72 6.27
C LYS A 51 -21.72 11.44 6.54
N THR A 52 -21.57 10.46 5.65
CA THR A 52 -22.18 9.14 5.72
C THR A 52 -21.14 8.05 5.54
N PRO A 53 -21.40 6.81 6.00
CA PRO A 53 -20.48 5.70 5.82
C PRO A 53 -20.02 5.53 4.37
N PHE A 54 -18.75 5.20 4.20
CA PHE A 54 -18.14 4.98 2.90
C PHE A 54 -17.33 3.69 2.89
N SER A 55 -16.84 3.27 1.72
CA SER A 55 -15.89 2.18 1.63
C SER A 55 -14.62 2.60 0.90
N ILE A 56 -13.48 2.20 1.45
CA ILE A 56 -12.18 2.28 0.79
C ILE A 56 -11.97 0.95 0.08
N ARG A 57 -11.80 1.00 -1.24
CA ARG A 57 -11.49 -0.17 -2.08
C ARG A 57 -10.07 -0.08 -2.57
N LEU A 58 -9.30 -1.14 -2.32
CA LEU A 58 -7.92 -1.27 -2.76
C LEU A 58 -7.81 -2.37 -3.81
N ARG A 59 -7.13 -2.04 -4.91
CA ARG A 59 -6.59 -3.02 -5.87
C ARG A 59 -5.09 -2.91 -5.85
N VAL A 60 -4.42 -3.99 -5.45
CA VAL A 60 -2.97 -4.07 -5.32
C VAL A 60 -2.44 -5.12 -6.29
N LYS A 61 -1.37 -4.79 -7.01
CA LYS A 61 -0.70 -5.67 -7.97
C LYS A 61 0.81 -5.54 -7.86
N ASN A 62 1.50 -6.67 -7.85
CA ASN A 62 2.96 -6.82 -7.69
C ASN A 62 3.48 -6.17 -6.41
N ALA A 63 2.73 -6.31 -5.31
CA ALA A 63 3.11 -5.92 -3.95
C ALA A 63 2.24 -6.72 -2.97
N ASP A 64 2.74 -6.94 -1.75
CA ASP A 64 2.05 -7.75 -0.72
C ASP A 64 0.98 -6.96 0.04
N GLY A 65 1.10 -5.64 0.01
CA GLY A 65 0.18 -4.74 0.71
C GLY A 65 0.58 -3.28 0.57
N VAL A 66 -0.09 -2.46 1.35
CA VAL A 66 0.23 -1.04 1.51
C VAL A 66 0.19 -0.65 2.97
N TYR A 67 1.09 0.24 3.36
CA TYR A 67 0.98 0.98 4.61
C TYR A 67 0.15 2.23 4.32
N LEU A 68 -0.95 2.39 5.05
CA LEU A 68 -1.85 3.54 4.97
C LEU A 68 -1.73 4.34 6.26
N ASN A 69 -1.14 5.53 6.16
CA ASN A 69 -1.30 6.56 7.18
C ASN A 69 -2.56 7.37 6.86
N THR A 70 -3.40 7.57 7.88
CA THR A 70 -4.56 8.47 7.82
C THR A 70 -4.47 9.42 8.99
N SER A 71 -4.45 10.72 8.71
CA SER A 71 -4.19 11.75 9.71
C SER A 71 -5.05 12.99 9.49
N THR A 72 -5.29 13.78 10.53
CA THR A 72 -5.90 15.12 10.41
C THR A 72 -4.86 16.21 10.18
N VAL A 73 -3.57 15.86 10.21
CA VAL A 73 -2.46 16.76 9.85
C VAL A 73 -1.71 16.21 8.63
N PRO A 74 -1.18 17.07 7.74
CA PRO A 74 -0.66 16.62 6.46
C PRO A 74 0.83 16.19 6.54
N SER A 75 1.30 15.61 7.63
CA SER A 75 2.73 15.29 7.86
C SER A 75 3.34 14.44 6.73
N TYR A 76 2.86 13.20 6.54
CA TYR A 76 3.29 12.37 5.40
C TYR A 76 2.71 12.84 4.07
N TYR A 77 1.50 13.40 4.08
CA TYR A 77 0.84 13.91 2.88
C TYR A 77 1.62 15.04 2.20
N SER A 78 2.37 15.85 2.95
CA SER A 78 3.16 16.95 2.39
C SER A 78 4.46 16.50 1.73
N LEU A 79 4.94 15.27 1.98
CA LEU A 79 6.22 14.78 1.48
C LEU A 79 6.32 14.78 -0.05
N GLY A 80 7.14 15.64 -0.64
CA GLY A 80 7.44 15.69 -2.07
C GLY A 80 7.85 14.33 -2.65
N LYS A 81 7.71 14.17 -3.98
CA LYS A 81 8.02 12.90 -4.66
C LYS A 81 9.46 12.44 -4.48
N SER A 82 10.39 13.36 -4.28
CA SER A 82 11.82 13.10 -4.05
C SER A 82 12.20 13.04 -2.58
N GLN A 83 11.30 13.40 -1.66
CA GLN A 83 11.58 13.34 -0.23
C GLN A 83 11.43 11.90 0.26
N ALA A 84 12.44 11.39 0.96
CA ALA A 84 12.36 10.08 1.60
C ALA A 84 11.20 10.03 2.61
N VAL A 85 10.58 8.87 2.76
CA VAL A 85 9.68 8.62 3.89
C VAL A 85 10.56 8.42 5.12
N PRO A 86 10.35 9.18 6.21
CA PRO A 86 11.10 8.97 7.44
C PRO A 86 10.99 7.53 7.93
N GLU A 87 12.12 6.94 8.33
CA GLU A 87 12.20 5.60 8.95
C GLU A 87 11.50 4.48 8.15
N LEU A 88 11.54 4.55 6.82
CA LEU A 88 10.90 3.58 5.95
C LEU A 88 11.36 2.13 6.22
N GLU A 89 12.63 1.95 6.57
CA GLU A 89 13.23 0.68 6.97
C GLU A 89 12.60 0.09 8.26
N PHE A 90 11.97 0.93 9.08
CA PHE A 90 11.31 0.56 10.34
C PHE A 90 9.79 0.65 10.27
N ILE A 91 9.19 0.92 9.10
CA ILE A 91 7.75 1.16 8.95
C ILE A 91 6.88 0.01 9.50
N GLN A 92 7.35 -1.25 9.50
CA GLN A 92 6.59 -2.35 10.12
C GLN A 92 6.38 -2.17 11.63
N PHE A 93 7.31 -1.51 12.32
CA PHE A 93 7.22 -1.21 13.76
C PHE A 93 6.35 0.01 14.06
N GLN A 94 5.99 0.78 13.05
CA GLN A 94 5.05 1.90 13.14
C GLN A 94 3.60 1.46 12.85
N THR A 95 3.34 0.15 12.76
CA THR A 95 1.98 -0.38 12.57
C THR A 95 1.30 -0.65 13.90
N TYR A 96 -0.01 -0.43 13.95
CA TYR A 96 -0.84 -0.75 15.11
C TYR A 96 -1.65 -2.02 14.90
N ALA A 97 -2.03 -2.65 16.02
CA ALA A 97 -2.93 -3.79 16.01
C ALA A 97 -4.36 -3.34 15.68
N GLU A 98 -4.89 -3.82 14.56
CA GLU A 98 -6.25 -3.55 14.13
C GLU A 98 -7.14 -4.80 14.28
N TYR A 99 -8.43 -4.59 14.53
CA TYR A 99 -9.43 -5.67 14.45
C TYR A 99 -9.35 -6.41 13.12
N GLU A 100 -9.40 -7.74 13.20
CA GLU A 100 -9.55 -8.61 12.04
C GLU A 100 -10.88 -8.35 11.33
N PHE A 101 -10.89 -8.60 10.03
CA PHE A 101 -12.05 -8.52 9.14
C PHE A 101 -12.80 -7.17 9.14
N ASN A 102 -12.15 -6.12 9.67
CA ASN A 102 -12.74 -4.80 9.88
C ASN A 102 -14.13 -4.88 10.55
N GLU A 103 -14.29 -5.75 11.56
CA GLU A 103 -15.58 -5.99 12.22
C GLU A 103 -16.17 -4.74 12.87
N LYS A 104 -15.30 -3.84 13.36
CA LYS A 104 -15.71 -2.57 13.97
C LYS A 104 -15.92 -1.44 12.97
N LYS A 105 -15.61 -1.66 11.69
CA LYS A 105 -15.76 -0.68 10.60
C LYS A 105 -15.08 0.65 10.91
N LEU A 106 -13.86 0.56 11.44
CA LEU A 106 -13.04 1.69 11.87
C LEU A 106 -12.04 2.07 10.78
N LEU A 107 -11.81 3.36 10.65
CA LEU A 107 -10.59 3.92 10.06
C LEU A 107 -9.77 4.55 11.20
N TYR A 108 -8.53 4.11 11.35
CA TYR A 108 -7.64 4.56 12.40
C TYR A 108 -6.96 5.86 11.98
N ILE A 109 -6.96 6.84 12.88
CA ILE A 109 -6.41 8.17 12.68
C ILE A 109 -5.21 8.34 13.59
N ASP A 110 -4.05 8.60 12.99
CA ASP A 110 -2.77 8.75 13.68
C ASP A 110 -1.81 9.60 12.85
N SER A 111 -0.97 10.41 13.50
CA SER A 111 -0.04 11.29 12.81
C SER A 111 1.28 10.62 12.41
N GLU A 112 1.62 9.49 13.01
CA GLU A 112 2.89 8.78 12.85
C GLU A 112 2.70 7.33 12.38
N GLY A 113 1.66 6.65 12.88
CA GLY A 113 1.42 5.24 12.65
C GLY A 113 0.73 4.89 11.33
N PHE A 114 0.78 3.61 10.98
CA PHE A 114 0.24 3.07 9.73
C PHE A 114 -0.68 1.86 9.95
N SER A 115 -1.80 1.83 9.22
CA SER A 115 -2.55 0.59 8.97
C SER A 115 -1.82 -0.21 7.90
N PHE A 116 -1.42 -1.45 8.18
CA PHE A 116 -0.95 -2.35 7.12
C PHE A 116 -2.13 -3.09 6.47
N LEU A 117 -2.40 -2.74 5.21
CA LEU A 117 -3.47 -3.29 4.39
C LEU A 117 -2.87 -4.24 3.34
N GLY A 118 -2.62 -5.48 3.74
CA GLY A 118 -2.04 -6.51 2.89
C GLY A 118 -2.75 -7.85 2.98
N TYR A 119 -2.20 -8.82 2.26
CA TYR A 119 -2.65 -10.20 2.26
C TYR A 119 -1.44 -11.13 2.25
N ASP A 120 -1.36 -12.01 3.24
CA ASP A 120 -0.43 -13.14 3.26
C ASP A 120 -1.24 -14.44 3.00
N PRO A 121 -0.98 -15.18 1.91
CA PRO A 121 -1.65 -16.45 1.63
C PRO A 121 -1.51 -17.51 2.74
N GLY A 122 -0.46 -17.41 3.58
CA GLY A 122 -0.24 -18.29 4.72
C GLY A 122 -1.07 -17.93 5.95
N VAL A 123 -1.65 -16.73 6.00
CA VAL A 123 -2.41 -16.21 7.14
C VAL A 123 -3.87 -16.01 6.73
N LYS A 124 -4.80 -16.62 7.48
CA LYS A 124 -6.24 -16.56 7.15
C LYS A 124 -6.90 -15.22 7.51
N THR A 125 -6.22 -14.36 8.25
CA THR A 125 -6.78 -13.12 8.79
C THR A 125 -6.24 -11.91 8.03
N HIS A 126 -7.07 -10.87 7.92
CA HIS A 126 -6.75 -9.63 7.21
C HIS A 126 -7.56 -8.46 7.77
N ARG A 127 -7.22 -7.23 7.37
CA ARG A 127 -7.90 -6.00 7.85
C ARG A 127 -9.04 -5.50 6.95
N PHE A 128 -9.45 -6.28 5.95
CA PHE A 128 -10.56 -5.94 5.05
C PHE A 128 -11.89 -6.56 5.50
N ASN A 129 -13.03 -6.00 5.11
CA ASN A 129 -14.31 -6.70 5.25
C ASN A 129 -14.41 -7.88 4.30
N VAL A 130 -13.96 -7.67 3.06
CA VAL A 130 -13.82 -8.72 2.05
C VAL A 130 -12.50 -8.50 1.32
N LEU A 131 -11.77 -9.58 1.11
CA LEU A 131 -10.57 -9.62 0.30
C LEU A 131 -10.63 -10.81 -0.66
N THR A 132 -10.32 -10.53 -1.92
CA THR A 132 -10.25 -11.50 -3.00
C THR A 132 -8.81 -11.52 -3.53
N PRO A 133 -8.06 -12.62 -3.32
CA PRO A 133 -6.75 -12.77 -3.92
C PRO A 133 -6.84 -12.81 -5.45
N THR A 134 -5.80 -12.31 -6.11
CA THR A 134 -5.62 -12.37 -7.56
C THR A 134 -4.28 -13.02 -7.87
N LYS A 135 -4.02 -13.35 -9.15
CA LYS A 135 -2.74 -13.97 -9.55
C LYS A 135 -1.48 -13.17 -9.17
N LYS A 136 -1.60 -11.85 -8.90
CA LYS A 136 -0.47 -10.95 -8.70
C LYS A 136 -0.70 -9.95 -7.55
N GLY A 137 -1.59 -10.24 -6.61
CA GLY A 137 -1.96 -9.31 -5.53
C GLY A 137 -3.37 -9.56 -5.05
N PHE A 138 -4.14 -8.52 -4.72
CA PHE A 138 -5.50 -8.68 -4.20
C PHE A 138 -6.41 -7.50 -4.56
N GLU A 139 -7.70 -7.74 -4.44
CA GLU A 139 -8.73 -6.70 -4.39
C GLU A 139 -9.47 -6.84 -3.07
N GLY A 140 -9.61 -5.74 -2.33
CA GLY A 140 -10.30 -5.77 -1.05
C GLY A 140 -10.99 -4.45 -0.75
N TYR A 141 -11.98 -4.49 0.14
CA TYR A 141 -12.62 -3.28 0.62
C TYR A 141 -12.80 -3.26 2.13
N ARG A 142 -12.78 -2.05 2.68
CA ARG A 142 -13.10 -1.73 4.06
C ARG A 142 -14.26 -0.74 4.08
N VAL A 143 -15.30 -1.06 4.81
CA VAL A 143 -16.39 -0.16 5.19
C VAL A 143 -15.94 0.68 6.38
N VAL A 144 -16.12 1.98 6.29
CA VAL A 144 -15.80 2.94 7.34
C VAL A 144 -17.11 3.56 7.80
N GLN A 145 -17.45 3.32 9.06
CA GLN A 145 -18.59 3.95 9.75
C GLN A 145 -18.13 4.92 10.83
N ARG A 146 -16.91 4.72 11.35
CA ARG A 146 -16.35 5.46 12.48
C ARG A 146 -14.86 5.69 12.29
N LEU A 147 -14.37 6.77 12.87
CA LEU A 147 -12.95 7.10 12.99
C LEU A 147 -12.48 6.79 14.40
N HIS A 148 -11.33 6.15 14.54
CA HIS A 148 -10.67 5.93 15.83
C HIS A 148 -9.40 6.77 15.90
N PHE A 149 -9.43 7.83 16.70
CA PHE A 149 -8.29 8.70 16.95
C PHE A 149 -7.41 8.08 18.02
N LEU A 150 -6.28 7.49 17.60
CA LEU A 150 -5.42 6.69 18.48
C LEU A 150 -4.79 7.52 19.60
N ASP A 151 -4.34 8.74 19.32
CA ASP A 151 -3.72 9.64 20.31
C ASP A 151 -4.62 9.93 21.53
N SER A 152 -5.95 9.90 21.34
CA SER A 152 -6.94 10.23 22.37
C SER A 152 -7.84 9.06 22.76
N ASP A 153 -7.63 7.90 22.13
CA ASP A 153 -8.51 6.73 22.18
C ASP A 153 -10.00 7.06 21.93
N LYS A 154 -10.27 8.06 21.08
CA LYS A 154 -11.63 8.55 20.81
C LYS A 154 -12.20 7.91 19.55
N ILE A 155 -13.42 7.40 19.63
CA ILE A 155 -14.20 6.96 18.47
C ILE A 155 -15.24 8.03 18.09
N VAL A 156 -15.30 8.38 16.81
CA VAL A 156 -16.20 9.40 16.25
C VAL A 156 -16.98 8.78 15.08
N GLU A 157 -18.30 8.95 15.07
CA GLU A 157 -19.14 8.55 13.92
C GLU A 157 -18.84 9.43 12.71
N ILE A 158 -18.93 8.90 11.49
CA ILE A 158 -18.71 9.72 10.28
C ILE A 158 -19.70 10.89 10.20
N ALA A 159 -20.91 10.76 10.76
CA ALA A 159 -21.88 11.85 10.84
C ALA A 159 -21.37 13.06 11.64
N ASP A 160 -20.51 12.82 12.63
CA ASP A 160 -20.02 13.83 13.58
C ASP A 160 -18.62 14.36 13.24
N VAL A 161 -18.07 13.95 12.09
CA VAL A 161 -16.72 14.39 11.67
C VAL A 161 -16.71 15.88 11.32
N ASN A 162 -15.65 16.55 11.77
CA ASN A 162 -15.46 17.99 11.59
C ASN A 162 -14.04 18.36 11.14
N GLN A 163 -13.24 17.37 10.75
CA GLN A 163 -11.85 17.54 10.33
C GLN A 163 -11.59 16.75 9.06
N ASP A 164 -10.92 17.38 8.09
CA ASP A 164 -10.44 16.71 6.89
C ASP A 164 -9.44 15.60 7.23
N LEU A 165 -9.36 14.59 6.36
CA LEU A 165 -8.40 13.51 6.51
C LEU A 165 -7.39 13.53 5.36
N TYR A 166 -6.12 13.37 5.69
CA TYR A 166 -5.03 13.17 4.77
C TYR A 166 -4.65 11.70 4.75
N LEU A 167 -4.62 11.11 3.56
CA LEU A 167 -4.29 9.72 3.33
C LEU A 167 -2.95 9.65 2.60
N PHE A 168 -1.99 8.93 3.18
CA PHE A 168 -0.71 8.63 2.57
C PHE A 168 -0.53 7.11 2.47
N LEU A 169 -0.40 6.61 1.24
CA LEU A 169 -0.25 5.19 0.96
C LEU A 169 1.15 4.93 0.42
N ILE A 170 1.82 3.92 0.96
CA ILE A 170 3.10 3.44 0.45
C ILE A 170 3.10 1.92 0.30
N ALA A 171 3.61 1.44 -0.83
CA ALA A 171 3.91 0.03 -1.07
C ALA A 171 5.44 -0.16 -1.03
N THR A 172 5.90 -1.24 -0.39
CA THR A 172 7.33 -1.54 -0.22
C THR A 172 7.68 -2.94 -0.75
N THR A 173 8.98 -3.22 -0.91
CA THR A 173 9.52 -4.53 -1.35
C THR A 173 9.46 -5.64 -0.31
N GLY A 174 9.02 -5.37 0.93
CA GLY A 174 9.06 -6.31 2.05
C GLY A 174 7.77 -6.37 2.87
N TYR A 175 7.46 -7.58 3.36
CA TYR A 175 6.45 -7.84 4.39
C TYR A 175 7.13 -8.39 5.65
N ALA A 176 6.77 -7.83 6.82
CA ALA A 176 6.92 -8.31 8.21
C ALA A 176 8.26 -8.94 8.73
N ALA A 177 9.21 -9.33 7.88
CA ALA A 177 10.40 -10.08 8.29
C ALA A 177 11.67 -9.78 7.46
N VAL A 178 11.60 -8.90 6.45
CA VAL A 178 12.77 -8.57 5.61
C VAL A 178 13.05 -7.05 5.66
N PRO A 179 14.20 -6.60 6.19
CA PRO A 179 14.50 -5.18 6.44
C PRO A 179 14.83 -4.37 5.17
N ALA A 180 14.38 -4.79 3.99
CA ALA A 180 14.53 -4.03 2.76
C ALA A 180 13.16 -3.49 2.33
N ASN A 181 12.77 -2.34 2.89
CA ASN A 181 11.59 -1.59 2.46
C ASN A 181 12.02 -0.54 1.44
N GLU A 182 12.39 -0.95 0.22
CA GLU A 182 12.45 0.02 -0.87
C GLU A 182 11.03 0.48 -1.17
N GLU A 183 10.85 1.79 -1.31
CA GLU A 183 9.58 2.33 -1.76
C GLU A 183 9.34 1.93 -3.22
N LEU A 184 8.31 1.12 -3.45
CA LEU A 184 7.86 0.77 -4.80
C LEU A 184 6.93 1.84 -5.38
N LEU A 185 6.15 2.47 -4.51
CA LEU A 185 5.09 3.41 -4.88
C LEU A 185 4.61 4.19 -3.67
N ARG A 186 4.37 5.50 -3.85
CA ARG A 186 3.45 6.25 -2.99
C ARG A 186 2.23 6.82 -3.70
N ARG A 187 1.14 7.00 -2.97
CA ARG A 187 -0.09 7.69 -3.37
C ARG A 187 -0.57 8.57 -2.23
N LYS A 188 -1.27 9.64 -2.59
CA LYS A 188 -1.77 10.63 -1.64
C LYS A 188 -3.17 11.04 -2.01
N TYR A 189 -4.02 11.15 -1.00
CA TYR A 189 -5.38 11.63 -1.15
C TYR A 189 -5.77 12.49 0.05
N GLN A 190 -6.76 13.35 -0.14
CA GLN A 190 -7.42 14.07 0.94
C GLN A 190 -8.90 13.72 0.89
N ILE A 191 -9.52 13.56 2.05
CA ILE A 191 -10.96 13.50 2.22
C ILE A 191 -11.38 14.83 2.85
N VAL A 192 -12.27 15.53 2.17
CA VAL A 192 -12.97 16.70 2.70
C VAL A 192 -14.45 16.37 2.80
N TRP A 193 -15.11 16.97 3.77
CA TRP A 193 -16.53 16.70 4.06
C TRP A 193 -17.40 17.79 3.45
N LYS A 194 -18.58 17.40 2.96
CA LYS A 194 -19.64 18.36 2.68
C LYS A 194 -20.24 18.84 4.01
N ASP A 195 -20.62 20.11 4.01
CA ASP A 195 -21.34 20.74 5.11
C ASP A 195 -22.76 20.16 5.27
#